data_AF-A0A6J4X5A6-F1
#
_entry.id   AF-A0A6J4X5A6-F1
#
_cell.length_a   1.000
_cell.length_b   1.000
_cell.length_c   1.000
_cell.angle_alpha   90.00
_cell.angle_beta   90.00
_cell.angle_gamma   90.00
#
_symmetry.space_group_name_H-M   'P 1'
#
loop_
_entity.id
_entity.type
_entity.pdbx_description
1 polymer ?
#
loop_
_entity_poly.entity_id
_entity_poly.type
_entity_poly.pdbx_seq_one_letter_code
_entity_poly.pdbx_strand_id
1 'polypeptide(L)' 'SALDGFPLKDVEKDFMLDLIKRFSALYFTEILGFCLMGNHFHLLVKMIPEYRFTDEQIQKRFETYYGDSREF' A
#
# COMPACT_ATOMS: atom_id res chain seq x y z
N SER A 1 -26.22 1.28 3.90
CA SER A 1 -25.07 0.38 4.12
C SER A 1 -25.52 -0.76 5.01
N ALA A 2 -24.83 -1.91 5.01
CA ALA A 2 -25.17 -3.07 5.85
C ALA A 2 -24.80 -2.89 7.34
N LEU A 3 -24.21 -1.75 7.71
CA LEU A 3 -23.80 -1.36 9.06
C LEU A 3 -24.22 0.10 9.30
N ASP A 4 -24.63 0.41 10.53
CA ASP A 4 -24.89 1.77 10.98
C ASP A 4 -23.58 2.54 11.09
N GLY A 5 -23.50 3.68 10.40
CA GLY A 5 -22.31 4.53 10.35
C GLY A 5 -21.32 4.17 9.22
N PHE A 6 -20.21 4.92 9.19
CA PHE A 6 -19.12 4.70 8.23
C PHE A 6 -18.08 3.72 8.81
N PRO A 7 -17.70 2.64 8.09
CA PRO A 7 -16.77 1.63 8.59
C PRO A 7 -15.33 2.13 8.78
N LEU A 8 -14.92 3.16 8.04
CA LEU A 8 -13.59 3.75 8.14
C LEU A 8 -13.68 5.07 8.93
N LYS A 9 -13.33 5.03 10.21
CA LYS A 9 -13.16 6.24 11.02
C LYS A 9 -11.72 6.72 10.91
N ASP A 10 -11.35 7.72 11.69
CA ASP A 10 -10.09 8.44 11.45
C ASP A 10 -8.87 7.55 11.73
N VAL A 11 -8.92 6.70 12.76
CA VAL A 11 -7.86 5.72 13.05
C VAL A 11 -7.70 4.71 11.91
N GLU A 12 -8.80 4.20 11.37
CA GLU A 12 -8.74 3.25 10.26
C GLU A 12 -8.23 3.91 8.97
N LYS A 13 -8.54 5.19 8.73
CA LYS A 13 -8.02 5.94 7.59
C LYS A 13 -6.51 6.18 7.72
N ASP A 14 -6.02 6.52 8.90
CA ASP A 14 -4.59 6.72 9.14
C ASP A 14 -3.83 5.39 8.94
N PHE A 15 -4.35 4.30 9.50
CA PHE A 15 -3.79 2.97 9.28
C PHE A 15 -3.80 2.58 7.79
N MET A 16 -4.91 2.86 7.08
CA MET A 16 -5.03 2.56 5.65
C MET A 16 -4.03 3.39 4.83
N LEU A 17 -3.81 4.66 5.17
CA LEU A 17 -2.78 5.48 4.51
C LEU A 17 -1.37 4.89 4.70
N ASP A 18 -1.05 4.43 5.91
CA ASP A 18 0.23 3.79 6.18
C ASP A 18 0.35 2.43 5.49
N LEU A 19 -0.74 1.66 5.39
CA LEU A 19 -0.80 0.42 4.61
C LEU A 19 -0.54 0.68 3.12
N ILE A 20 -1.17 1.70 2.55
CA ILE A 20 -0.98 2.13 1.16
C ILE A 20 0.49 2.51 0.91
N LYS A 21 1.08 3.33 1.78
CA LYS A 21 2.51 3.70 1.68
C LYS A 21 3.42 2.49 1.74
N ARG A 22 3.21 1.59 2.71
CA ARG A 22 3.98 0.36 2.86
C ARG A 22 3.91 -0.47 1.58
N PHE A 23 2.71 -0.80 1.09
CA PHE A 23 2.59 -1.62 -0.10
C PHE A 23 3.08 -0.95 -1.38
N SER A 24 3.00 0.38 -1.48
CA SER A 24 3.59 1.11 -2.62
C SER A 24 5.11 0.90 -2.71
N ALA A 25 5.78 0.77 -1.56
CA ALA A 25 7.21 0.47 -1.49
C ALA A 25 7.54 -0.97 -1.90
N LEU A 26 6.59 -1.91 -1.89
CA LEU A 26 6.80 -3.30 -2.31
C LEU A 26 6.42 -3.52 -3.78
N TYR A 27 5.24 -3.06 -4.21
CA TYR A 27 4.62 -3.43 -5.49
C TYR A 27 4.92 -2.49 -6.66
N PHE A 28 6.10 -1.85 -6.69
CA PHE A 28 6.52 -0.97 -7.79
C PHE A 28 5.47 0.08 -8.18
N THR A 29 4.76 0.60 -7.19
CA THR A 29 3.59 1.47 -7.39
C THR A 29 3.94 2.90 -6.98
N GLU A 30 3.75 3.85 -7.88
CA GLU A 30 3.81 5.29 -7.57
C GLU A 30 2.41 5.80 -7.26
N ILE A 31 2.22 6.39 -6.08
CA ILE A 31 0.94 7.03 -5.70
C ILE A 31 0.92 8.46 -6.22
N LEU A 32 0.04 8.75 -7.17
CA LEU A 32 -0.14 10.09 -7.75
C LEU A 32 -1.20 10.91 -7.01
N GLY A 33 -2.17 10.24 -6.39
CA GLY A 33 -3.21 10.86 -5.59
C GLY A 33 -4.07 9.82 -4.87
N PHE A 34 -4.72 10.24 -3.79
CA PHE A 34 -5.60 9.37 -3.02
C PHE A 34 -6.76 10.16 -2.40
N CYS A 35 -7.86 9.48 -2.10
CA CYS A 35 -8.97 9.99 -1.32
C CYS A 35 -9.48 8.88 -0.40
N LEU A 36 -9.47 9.10 0.92
CA LEU A 36 -9.95 8.13 1.91
C LEU A 36 -11.23 8.68 2.54
N MET A 37 -12.36 8.03 2.26
CA MET A 37 -13.67 8.39 2.81
C MET A 37 -14.13 7.33 3.81
N GLY A 38 -15.22 7.61 4.51
CA GLY A 38 -15.74 6.70 5.53
C GLY A 38 -16.27 5.37 4.98
N ASN A 39 -16.67 5.32 3.71
CA ASN A 39 -17.30 4.17 3.07
C ASN A 39 -16.50 3.58 1.89
N HIS A 40 -15.54 4.32 1.33
CA HIS A 40 -14.73 3.88 0.20
C HIS A 40 -13.46 4.74 0.07
N PHE A 41 -12.58 4.38 -0.85
CA PHE A 41 -11.39 5.14 -1.16
C PHE A 41 -11.10 5.11 -2.66
N HIS A 42 -10.33 6.09 -3.12
CA HIS A 42 -9.81 6.18 -4.47
C HIS A 42 -8.29 6.24 -4.42
N LEU A 43 -7.63 5.51 -5.33
CA LEU A 43 -6.19 5.55 -5.51
C LEU A 43 -5.90 5.80 -6.98
N LEU A 44 -5.23 6.91 -7.27
CA LEU A 44 -4.63 7.15 -8.57
C LEU A 44 -3.17 6.72 -8.47
N VAL A 45 -2.83 5.67 -9.20
CA VAL A 45 -1.49 5.08 -9.16
C VAL A 45 -0.93 4.89 -10.56
N LYS A 46 0.40 4.83 -10.61
CA LYS A 46 1.14 4.38 -11.79
C LYS A 46 1.95 3.15 -11.41
N MET A 47 1.71 2.06 -12.12
CA MET A 47 2.50 0.85 -11.99
C MET A 47 3.79 1.01 -12.79
N ILE A 48 4.93 0.77 -12.14
CA ILE A 48 6.22 0.69 -12.83
C ILE A 48 6.38 -0.76 -13.29
N PRO A 49 6.60 -1.00 -14.59
CA PRO A 49 6.70 -2.36 -15.12
C PRO A 49 7.97 -3.07 -14.63
N GLU A 50 7.88 -4.39 -14.44
CA GLU A 50 8.91 -5.19 -13.78
C GLU A 50 10.24 -5.21 -14.53
N TYR A 51 10.23 -5.15 -15.87
CA TYR A 51 11.44 -5.18 -16.71
C TYR A 51 12.41 -4.01 -16.45
N ARG A 52 12.00 -3.00 -15.68
CA ARG A 52 12.85 -1.88 -15.27
C ARG A 52 13.74 -2.21 -14.08
N PHE A 53 13.57 -3.38 -13.47
CA PHE A 53 14.30 -3.80 -12.27
C PHE A 53 15.03 -5.11 -12.53
N THR A 54 16.21 -5.26 -11.93
CA THR A 54 16.92 -6.55 -11.90
C THR A 54 16.40 -7.41 -10.74
N ASP A 55 16.64 -8.72 -10.81
CA ASP A 55 16.25 -9.65 -9.76
C ASP A 55 16.85 -9.27 -8.39
N GLU A 56 18.09 -8.76 -8.36
CA GLU A 56 18.72 -8.27 -7.12
C GLU A 56 18.00 -7.06 -6.53
N GLN A 57 17.50 -6.15 -7.39
CA GLN A 57 16.73 -4.99 -6.93
C GLN A 57 15.37 -5.39 -6.38
N ILE A 58 14.72 -6.40 -7.00
CA ILE A 58 13.47 -6.98 -6.52
C ILE A 58 13.70 -7.67 -5.17
N GLN A 59 14.73 -8.50 -5.06
CA GLN A 59 15.10 -9.20 -3.82
C GLN A 59 15.38 -8.21 -2.68
N LYS A 60 16.21 -7.20 -2.93
CA LYS A 60 16.55 -6.19 -1.92
C LYS A 60 15.33 -5.45 -1.41
N ARG A 61 14.37 -5.13 -2.28
CA ARG A 61 13.10 -4.49 -1.91
C ARG A 61 12.27 -5.39 -1.00
N PHE A 62 12.17 -6.67 -1.35
CA PHE A 62 11.46 -7.66 -0.54
C PHE A 62 12.09 -7.82 0.85
N GLU A 63 13.42 -7.96 0.91
CA GLU A 63 14.17 -8.04 2.17
C GLU A 63 14.03 -6.77 3.01
N THR A 64 14.09 -5.60 2.40
CA THR A 64 13.90 -4.32 3.11
C THR A 64 12.48 -4.19 3.67
N TYR A 65 11.46 -4.69 2.94
CA TYR A 65 10.08 -4.58 3.34
C TYR A 65 9.72 -5.48 4.54
N TYR A 66 10.21 -6.73 4.53
CA TYR A 66 9.93 -7.71 5.58
C TYR A 66 10.99 -7.72 6.71
N GLY A 67 12.17 -7.14 6.48
CA GLY A 67 13.29 -7.16 7.42
C GLY A 67 13.64 -8.57 7.89
N ASP A 68 14.04 -8.69 9.15
CA ASP A 68 14.31 -9.98 9.83
C ASP A 68 13.04 -10.69 10.31
N SER A 69 11.86 -10.07 10.17
CA SER A 69 10.59 -10.56 10.73
C SER A 69 9.93 -11.70 9.94
N ARG A 70 10.72 -12.57 9.32
CA ARG A 70 10.21 -13.79 8.67
C ARG A 70 9.76 -14.80 9.73
N GLU A 71 8.54 -14.66 10.23
CA GLU A 71 7.78 -15.79 10.75
C GLU A 71 6.91 -16.34 9.60
N PHE A 72 7.19 -17.58 9.21
CA PHE A 72 6.36 -18.37 8.29
C PHE A 72 5.30 -19.15 9.06
#